data_AF-A0A8H8R161-F1
#
_entry.id   AF-A0A8H8R161-F1
#
_cell.length_a   1.000
_cell.length_b   1.000
_cell.length_c   1.000
_cell.angle_alpha   90.00
_cell.angle_beta   90.00
_cell.angle_gamma   90.00
#
_symmetry.space_group_name_H-M   'P 1'
#
loop_
_entity.id
_entity.type
_entity.pdbx_description
1 polymer ?
#
loop_
_entity_poly.entity_id
_entity_poly.type
_entity_poly.pdbx_seq_one_letter_code
_entity_poly.pdbx_strand_id
1 'polypeptide(L)'
;MQALEGDVVLIPPKYLDELKSMPDSHFAFAQAQELSLMSKYTKTPVTDLVTTSMRNNVGPQAEWKPVTIFPEVPHLIATTGGVLLSGEELNSHEEWANVCIDYLVNVFQGSSKLLVCPTFLRPLAQFFIPELFRIKSCLKKANQIAIPIIEKRLKNMENEDFQKPIDLIQWALDLSIQRGPVNLQEQVECQLMGALGAIHTTSMAFTQAIYGMEPPVWEFHAR
;
A
#
# COMPACT_ATOMS: atom_id res chain seq x y z
N MET A 1 -13.48 17.94 2.08
CA MET A 1 -13.12 16.52 1.93
C MET A 1 -14.37 15.73 2.32
N GLN A 2 -15.34 15.65 1.40
CA GLN A 2 -16.51 14.79 1.57
C GLN A 2 -16.02 13.37 1.28
N ALA A 3 -15.83 12.58 2.33
CA ALA A 3 -15.83 11.14 2.16
C ALA A 3 -17.16 10.73 1.53
N LEU A 4 -17.19 9.57 0.88
CA LEU A 4 -18.39 8.93 0.34
C LEU A 4 -19.47 8.81 1.44
N GLU A 5 -20.26 9.86 1.66
CA GLU A 5 -21.45 9.86 2.51
C GLU A 5 -22.57 9.18 1.71
N GLY A 6 -22.61 7.85 1.78
CA GLY A 6 -23.66 7.04 1.18
C GLY A 6 -23.88 5.79 2.02
N ASP A 7 -25.10 5.25 1.95
CA ASP A 7 -25.42 3.98 2.60
C ASP A 7 -24.54 2.87 2.01
N VAL A 8 -23.79 2.18 2.87
CA VAL A 8 -22.99 1.02 2.48
C VAL A 8 -23.91 -0.20 2.43
N VAL A 9 -24.22 -0.66 1.22
CA VAL A 9 -25.05 -1.86 1.00
C VAL A 9 -24.15 -3.04 0.69
N LEU A 10 -24.17 -4.07 1.55
CA LEU A 10 -23.52 -5.35 1.29
C LEU A 10 -24.41 -6.20 0.37
N ILE A 11 -23.93 -6.49 -0.83
CA ILE A 11 -24.68 -7.26 -1.82
C ILE A 11 -24.22 -8.73 -1.79
N PRO A 12 -25.13 -9.70 -1.59
CA PRO A 12 -24.79 -11.11 -1.62
C PRO A 12 -24.16 -11.56 -2.96
N PRO A 13 -23.19 -12.49 -2.95
CA PRO A 13 -22.48 -12.94 -4.16
C PRO A 13 -23.38 -13.46 -5.29
N LYS A 14 -24.58 -13.97 -4.97
CA LYS A 14 -25.56 -14.47 -5.95
C LYS A 14 -26.03 -13.41 -6.96
N TYR A 15 -25.85 -12.11 -6.65
CA TYR A 15 -26.20 -11.01 -7.54
C TYR A 15 -24.99 -10.50 -8.37
N LEU A 16 -23.80 -11.09 -8.22
CA LEU A 16 -22.60 -10.61 -8.93
C LEU A 16 -22.74 -10.68 -10.44
N ASP A 17 -23.34 -11.73 -10.98
CA ASP A 17 -23.51 -11.87 -12.43
C ASP A 17 -24.51 -10.85 -12.99
N GLU A 18 -25.56 -10.56 -12.23
CA GLU A 18 -26.53 -9.50 -12.55
C GLU A 18 -25.85 -8.13 -12.54
N LEU A 19 -25.09 -7.81 -11.48
CA LEU A 19 -24.35 -6.55 -11.37
C LEU A 19 -23.32 -6.36 -12.48
N LYS A 20 -22.58 -7.41 -12.84
CA LYS A 20 -21.62 -7.38 -13.96
C LYS A 20 -22.29 -7.15 -15.31
N SER A 21 -23.55 -7.56 -15.46
CA SER A 21 -24.32 -7.39 -16.69
C SER A 21 -25.01 -6.03 -16.80
N MET A 22 -25.05 -5.24 -15.72
CA MET A 22 -25.65 -3.92 -15.73
C MET A 22 -24.83 -2.92 -16.54
N PRO A 23 -25.49 -1.97 -17.24
CA PRO A 23 -24.78 -0.92 -17.96
C PRO A 23 -24.08 0.05 -17.00
N ASP A 24 -22.94 0.59 -17.43
CA ASP A 24 -22.13 1.57 -16.68
C ASP A 24 -22.93 2.82 -16.24
N SER A 25 -24.07 3.10 -16.88
CA SER A 25 -24.98 4.18 -16.48
C SER A 25 -25.61 4.00 -15.10
N HIS A 26 -25.67 2.76 -14.58
CA HIS A 26 -26.24 2.43 -13.27
C HIS A 26 -25.16 2.02 -12.26
N PHE A 27 -24.08 1.38 -12.72
CA PHE A 27 -23.00 0.89 -11.86
C PHE A 27 -21.63 1.04 -12.55
N ALA A 28 -21.05 2.24 -12.50
CA ALA A 28 -19.72 2.49 -13.06
C ALA A 28 -18.62 2.26 -12.01
N PHE A 29 -18.10 1.03 -11.93
CA PHE A 29 -16.99 0.71 -11.03
C PHE A 29 -15.75 1.59 -11.30
N ALA A 30 -15.41 1.81 -12.58
CA ALA A 30 -14.31 2.66 -12.97
C ALA A 30 -14.51 4.12 -12.48
N GLN A 31 -15.71 4.68 -12.65
CA GLN A 31 -16.01 6.04 -12.21
C GLN A 31 -16.02 6.17 -10.68
N ALA A 32 -16.54 5.15 -9.97
CA ALA A 32 -16.48 5.10 -8.51
C ALA A 32 -15.03 5.06 -8.00
N GLN A 33 -14.15 4.32 -8.68
CA GLN A 33 -12.73 4.25 -8.35
C GLN A 33 -12.01 5.56 -8.70
N GLU A 34 -12.35 6.21 -9.83
CA GLU A 34 -11.84 7.54 -10.19
C GLU A 34 -12.20 8.60 -9.15
N LEU A 35 -13.45 8.59 -8.68
CA LEU A 35 -13.93 9.46 -7.60
C LEU A 35 -13.22 9.15 -6.28
N SER A 36 -13.10 7.87 -5.92
CA SER A 36 -12.46 7.43 -4.67
C SER A 36 -10.99 7.81 -4.60
N LEU A 37 -10.28 7.73 -5.72
CA LEU A 37 -8.87 8.15 -5.84
C LEU A 37 -8.73 9.65 -6.11
N MET A 38 -9.84 10.38 -6.15
CA MET A 38 -9.87 11.82 -6.44
C MET A 38 -9.08 12.14 -7.71
N SER A 39 -9.29 11.36 -8.77
CA SER A 39 -8.49 11.36 -10.01
C SER A 39 -8.44 12.72 -10.69
N LYS A 40 -9.48 13.55 -10.47
CA LYS A 40 -9.50 14.98 -10.83
C LYS A 40 -8.29 15.76 -10.29
N TYR A 41 -7.78 15.38 -9.13
CA TYR A 41 -6.69 16.04 -8.42
C TYR A 41 -5.39 15.23 -8.45
N THR A 42 -5.47 13.90 -8.35
CA THR A 42 -4.29 13.01 -8.29
C THR A 42 -3.75 12.63 -9.66
N LYS A 43 -4.55 12.80 -10.74
CA LYS A 43 -4.19 12.44 -12.13
C LYS A 43 -3.71 10.99 -12.29
N THR A 44 -4.10 10.09 -11.38
CA THR A 44 -3.64 8.68 -11.40
C THR A 44 -4.48 7.86 -12.39
N PRO A 45 -3.86 7.06 -13.28
CA PRO A 45 -4.59 6.11 -14.12
C PRO A 45 -5.04 4.90 -13.28
N VAL A 46 -6.34 4.66 -13.19
CA VAL A 46 -6.95 3.86 -12.12
C VAL A 46 -7.19 2.39 -12.48
N THR A 47 -7.48 2.10 -13.75
CA THR A 47 -8.04 0.81 -14.17
C THR A 47 -7.02 -0.28 -14.51
N ASP A 48 -5.82 0.08 -14.97
CA ASP A 48 -4.84 -0.90 -15.44
C ASP A 48 -3.94 -1.46 -14.33
N LEU A 49 -3.75 -0.72 -13.22
CA LEU A 49 -2.77 -1.08 -12.19
C LEU A 49 -3.18 -2.31 -11.38
N VAL A 50 -4.46 -2.44 -11.03
CA VAL A 50 -4.99 -3.59 -10.28
C VAL A 50 -4.90 -4.85 -11.14
N THR A 51 -5.37 -4.77 -12.38
CA THR A 51 -5.40 -5.90 -13.32
C THR A 51 -3.98 -6.37 -13.66
N THR A 52 -3.07 -5.43 -13.87
CA THR A 52 -1.64 -5.72 -14.11
C THR A 52 -1.01 -6.37 -12.88
N SER A 53 -1.25 -5.82 -11.69
CA SER A 53 -0.72 -6.37 -10.44
C SER A 53 -1.27 -7.76 -10.14
N MET A 54 -2.57 -8.00 -10.37
CA MET A 54 -3.17 -9.32 -10.25
C MET A 54 -2.55 -10.31 -11.23
N ARG A 55 -2.38 -9.92 -12.50
CA ARG A 55 -1.75 -10.78 -13.50
C ARG A 55 -0.29 -11.07 -13.18
N ASN A 56 0.46 -10.11 -12.63
CA ASN A 56 1.87 -10.29 -12.28
C ASN A 56 2.06 -11.16 -11.04
N ASN A 57 1.24 -10.96 -10.00
CA ASN A 57 1.38 -11.70 -8.73
C ASN A 57 0.69 -13.08 -8.80
N VAL A 58 -0.51 -13.16 -9.37
CA VAL A 58 -1.31 -14.40 -9.42
C VAL A 58 -1.09 -15.19 -10.72
N GLY A 59 -0.61 -14.55 -11.79
CA GLY A 59 -0.38 -15.17 -13.10
C GLY A 59 -1.62 -15.15 -14.02
N PRO A 60 -1.44 -15.28 -15.35
CA PRO A 60 -2.55 -15.49 -16.27
C PRO A 60 -3.17 -16.87 -16.00
N GLN A 61 -4.38 -16.89 -15.46
CA GLN A 61 -5.03 -18.15 -15.06
C GLN A 61 -6.06 -18.58 -16.10
N ALA A 62 -5.76 -19.68 -16.81
CA ALA A 62 -6.75 -20.43 -17.59
C ALA A 62 -7.49 -21.47 -16.73
N GLU A 63 -6.92 -21.86 -15.58
CA GLU A 63 -7.46 -22.88 -14.66
C GLU A 63 -7.42 -22.40 -13.20
N TRP A 64 -8.38 -22.86 -12.39
CA TRP A 64 -8.51 -22.52 -10.97
C TRP A 64 -7.37 -23.10 -10.11
N LYS A 65 -6.81 -22.31 -9.20
CA LYS A 65 -5.83 -22.77 -8.20
C LYS A 65 -6.14 -22.25 -6.80
N PRO A 66 -5.79 -22.99 -5.73
CA PRO A 66 -5.85 -22.47 -4.38
C PRO A 66 -4.75 -21.41 -4.17
N VAL A 67 -5.12 -20.27 -3.57
CA VAL A 67 -4.22 -19.17 -3.22
C VAL A 67 -4.40 -18.84 -1.74
N THR A 68 -3.30 -18.70 -1.00
CA THR A 68 -3.36 -18.18 0.36
C THR A 68 -3.42 -16.67 0.27
N ILE A 69 -4.54 -16.07 0.66
CA ILE A 69 -4.82 -14.64 0.40
C ILE A 69 -3.88 -13.73 1.19
N PHE A 70 -3.74 -13.98 2.48
CA PHE A 70 -3.01 -13.09 3.40
C PHE A 70 -1.57 -12.73 2.97
N PRO A 71 -0.71 -13.66 2.50
CA PRO A 71 0.64 -13.33 2.04
C PRO A 71 0.70 -12.61 0.68
N GLU A 72 -0.30 -12.81 -0.20
CA GLU A 72 -0.29 -12.24 -1.56
C GLU A 72 -0.81 -10.80 -1.61
N VAL A 73 -1.74 -10.46 -0.71
CA VAL A 73 -2.39 -9.15 -0.69
C VAL A 73 -1.40 -7.99 -0.49
N PRO A 74 -0.40 -8.06 0.42
CA PRO A 74 0.58 -6.99 0.55
C PRO A 74 1.32 -6.68 -0.75
N HIS A 75 1.66 -7.69 -1.55
CA HIS A 75 2.31 -7.51 -2.86
C HIS A 75 1.36 -6.82 -3.84
N LEU A 76 0.11 -7.27 -3.91
CA LEU A 76 -0.91 -6.63 -4.74
C LEU A 76 -1.09 -5.15 -4.40
N ILE A 77 -1.19 -4.82 -3.10
CA ILE A 77 -1.36 -3.43 -2.66
C ILE A 77 -0.11 -2.61 -2.93
N ALA A 78 1.08 -3.13 -2.62
CA ALA A 78 2.34 -2.41 -2.83
C ALA A 78 2.52 -1.99 -4.29
N THR A 79 2.19 -2.86 -5.24
CA THR A 79 2.34 -2.57 -6.68
C THR A 79 1.21 -1.71 -7.24
N THR A 80 -0.01 -1.83 -6.70
CA THR A 80 -1.19 -1.10 -7.19
C THR A 80 -1.24 0.34 -6.66
N GLY A 81 -0.94 0.55 -5.38
CA GLY A 81 -1.05 1.85 -4.71
C GLY A 81 0.25 2.67 -4.71
N GLY A 82 1.37 2.09 -5.14
CA GLY A 82 2.68 2.69 -4.94
C GLY A 82 2.97 3.92 -5.82
N VAL A 83 2.27 4.16 -6.93
CA VAL A 83 2.55 5.35 -7.78
C VAL A 83 2.22 6.66 -7.05
N LEU A 84 1.07 6.75 -6.38
CA LEU A 84 0.71 7.95 -5.60
C LEU A 84 1.59 8.08 -4.34
N LEU A 85 1.92 6.95 -3.71
CA LEU A 85 2.63 6.91 -2.44
C LEU A 85 4.15 6.96 -2.56
N SER A 86 4.73 6.63 -3.72
CA SER A 86 6.17 6.53 -3.92
C SER A 86 6.63 7.18 -5.21
N GLY A 87 5.72 7.66 -6.06
CA GLY A 87 6.06 8.13 -7.40
C GLY A 87 6.36 6.99 -8.35
N GLU A 88 6.28 7.27 -9.65
CA GLU A 88 6.46 6.27 -10.72
C GLU A 88 7.86 5.64 -10.70
N GLU A 89 8.91 6.46 -10.52
CA GLU A 89 10.31 6.00 -10.56
C GLU A 89 10.62 5.01 -9.42
N LEU A 90 10.13 5.27 -8.20
CA LEU A 90 10.38 4.40 -7.05
C LEU A 90 9.46 3.17 -7.06
N ASN A 91 8.19 3.33 -7.47
CA ASN A 91 7.24 2.21 -7.57
C ASN A 91 7.65 1.19 -8.64
N SER A 92 8.30 1.65 -9.71
CA SER A 92 8.78 0.77 -10.78
C SER A 92 10.05 0.00 -10.42
N HIS A 93 10.70 0.34 -9.29
CA HIS A 93 11.90 -0.36 -8.84
C HIS A 93 11.52 -1.73 -8.26
N GLU A 94 12.00 -2.81 -8.89
CA GLU A 94 11.60 -4.19 -8.57
C GLU A 94 11.76 -4.54 -7.08
N GLU A 95 12.79 -4.02 -6.42
CA GLU A 95 13.03 -4.28 -5.00
C GLU A 95 12.23 -3.39 -4.03
N TRP A 96 11.66 -2.27 -4.47
CA TRP A 96 11.05 -1.29 -3.56
C TRP A 96 9.84 -1.87 -2.83
N ALA A 97 8.94 -2.54 -3.56
CA ALA A 97 7.78 -3.21 -2.97
C ALA A 97 8.21 -4.25 -1.91
N ASN A 98 9.23 -5.06 -2.22
CA ASN A 98 9.76 -6.07 -1.30
C ASN A 98 10.36 -5.43 -0.05
N VAL A 99 11.11 -4.34 -0.18
CA VAL A 99 11.66 -3.61 0.97
C VAL A 99 10.55 -3.05 1.87
N CYS A 100 9.48 -2.49 1.29
CA CYS A 100 8.32 -2.00 2.03
C CYS A 100 7.58 -3.11 2.77
N ILE A 101 7.38 -4.27 2.13
CA ILE A 101 6.71 -5.43 2.72
C ILE A 101 7.57 -6.04 3.84
N ASP A 102 8.86 -6.24 3.59
CA ASP A 102 9.80 -6.73 4.60
C ASP A 102 9.85 -5.79 5.80
N TYR A 103 9.91 -4.48 5.57
CA TYR A 103 9.87 -3.47 6.63
C TYR A 103 8.59 -3.59 7.46
N LEU A 104 7.42 -3.67 6.81
CA LEU A 104 6.13 -3.87 7.45
C LEU A 104 6.12 -5.14 8.33
N VAL A 105 6.51 -6.28 7.78
CA VAL A 105 6.51 -7.57 8.51
C VAL A 105 7.41 -7.50 9.74
N ASN A 106 8.63 -6.97 9.60
CA ASN A 106 9.56 -6.87 10.72
C ASN A 106 9.11 -5.84 11.77
N VAL A 107 8.49 -4.73 11.39
CA VAL A 107 7.93 -3.75 12.34
C VAL A 107 6.83 -4.38 13.19
N PHE A 108 5.85 -5.06 12.59
CA PHE A 108 4.75 -5.67 13.34
C PHE A 108 5.21 -6.83 14.22
N GLN A 109 6.07 -7.72 13.71
CA GLN A 109 6.60 -8.84 14.48
C GLN A 109 7.52 -8.36 15.61
N GLY A 110 8.43 -7.43 15.33
CA GLY A 110 9.34 -6.85 16.32
C GLY A 110 8.60 -6.10 17.42
N SER A 111 7.61 -5.29 17.05
CA SER A 111 6.78 -4.54 18.00
C SER A 111 5.97 -5.47 18.90
N SER A 112 5.38 -6.54 18.34
CA SER A 112 4.61 -7.53 19.12
C SER A 112 5.48 -8.25 20.15
N LYS A 113 6.73 -8.59 19.80
CA LYS A 113 7.69 -9.20 20.73
C LYS A 113 8.18 -8.22 21.82
N LEU A 114 8.30 -6.94 21.49
CA LEU A 114 8.63 -5.90 22.47
C LEU A 114 7.46 -5.58 23.40
N LEU A 115 6.21 -5.70 22.92
CA LEU A 115 5.00 -5.46 23.70
C LEU A 115 4.88 -6.45 24.87
N VAL A 116 5.24 -7.71 24.67
CA VAL A 116 5.25 -8.72 25.75
C VAL A 116 6.42 -8.57 26.73
N CYS A 117 7.46 -7.81 26.37
CA CYS A 117 8.59 -7.54 27.25
C CYS A 117 8.27 -6.41 28.24
N PRO A 118 8.53 -6.60 29.55
CA PRO A 118 8.44 -5.52 30.54
C PRO A 118 9.29 -4.32 30.13
N THR A 119 8.77 -3.10 30.33
CA THR A 119 9.38 -1.86 29.84
C THR A 119 10.86 -1.70 30.23
N PHE A 120 11.24 -2.10 31.44
CA PHE A 120 12.61 -2.01 31.93
C PHE A 120 13.58 -3.01 31.29
N LEU A 121 13.08 -4.12 30.72
CA LEU A 121 13.89 -5.11 30.00
C LEU A 121 14.03 -4.79 28.50
N ARG A 122 13.20 -3.92 27.93
CA ARG A 122 13.22 -3.58 26.50
C ARG A 122 14.60 -3.16 25.98
N PRO A 123 15.42 -2.36 26.70
CA PRO A 123 16.76 -1.98 26.23
C PRO A 123 17.70 -3.18 26.06
N LEU A 124 17.49 -4.27 26.79
CA LEU A 124 18.27 -5.51 26.66
C LEU A 124 17.62 -6.47 25.66
N ALA A 125 16.29 -6.63 25.74
CA ALA A 125 15.51 -7.50 24.88
C ALA A 125 15.69 -7.17 23.39
N GLN A 126 15.90 -5.89 23.05
CA GLN A 126 16.11 -5.48 21.66
C GLN A 126 17.25 -6.22 20.95
N PHE A 127 18.29 -6.63 21.70
CA PHE A 127 19.45 -7.35 21.15
C PHE A 127 19.14 -8.81 20.82
N PHE A 128 18.04 -9.35 21.35
CA PHE A 128 17.60 -10.73 21.13
C PHE A 128 16.44 -10.83 20.14
N ILE A 129 15.93 -9.70 19.64
CA ILE A 129 14.81 -9.64 18.70
C ILE A 129 15.38 -9.41 17.29
N PRO A 130 15.52 -10.46 16.46
CA PRO A 130 16.16 -10.36 15.14
C PRO A 130 15.42 -9.39 14.21
N GLU A 131 14.10 -9.23 14.37
CA GLU A 131 13.29 -8.31 13.58
C GLU A 131 13.79 -6.85 13.70
N LEU A 132 14.25 -6.42 14.88
CA LEU A 132 14.75 -5.06 15.07
C LEU A 132 16.05 -4.79 14.29
N PHE A 133 16.89 -5.82 14.12
CA PHE A 133 18.06 -5.73 13.25
C PHE A 133 17.66 -5.71 11.78
N ARG A 134 16.67 -6.52 11.39
CA ARG A 134 16.14 -6.55 10.03
C ARG A 134 15.50 -5.21 9.63
N ILE A 135 14.81 -4.52 10.54
CA ILE A 135 14.30 -3.16 10.32
C ILE A 135 15.44 -2.21 9.89
N LYS A 136 16.60 -2.26 10.57
CA LYS A 136 17.78 -1.45 10.19
C LYS A 136 18.31 -1.82 8.80
N SER A 137 18.31 -3.11 8.47
CA SER A 137 18.69 -3.57 7.14
C SER A 137 17.72 -3.10 6.05
N CYS A 138 16.42 -3.14 6.31
CA CYS A 138 15.38 -2.59 5.42
C CYS A 138 15.59 -1.09 5.21
N LEU A 139 15.82 -0.31 6.28
CA LEU A 139 16.13 1.12 6.19
C LEU A 139 17.37 1.38 5.33
N LYS A 140 18.45 0.60 5.51
CA LYS A 140 19.65 0.72 4.69
C LYS A 140 19.37 0.47 3.20
N LYS A 141 18.61 -0.57 2.88
CA LYS A 141 18.21 -0.87 1.49
C LYS A 141 17.31 0.22 0.92
N ALA A 142 16.32 0.67 1.68
CA ALA A 142 15.42 1.74 1.29
C ALA A 142 16.19 3.03 0.96
N ASN A 143 17.19 3.37 1.79
CA ASN A 143 18.08 4.50 1.52
C ASN A 143 18.84 4.37 0.20
N GLN A 144 19.40 3.18 -0.06
CA GLN A 144 20.15 2.93 -1.30
C GLN A 144 19.30 3.12 -2.55
N ILE A 145 18.01 2.79 -2.48
CA ILE A 145 17.07 2.90 -3.61
C ILE A 145 16.48 4.32 -3.72
N ALA A 146 15.98 4.87 -2.61
CA ALA A 146 15.18 6.09 -2.62
C ALA A 146 16.01 7.38 -2.62
N ILE A 147 17.18 7.41 -1.96
CA ILE A 147 18.01 8.62 -1.88
C ILE A 147 18.39 9.15 -3.28
N PRO A 148 18.91 8.33 -4.22
CA PRO A 148 19.26 8.83 -5.56
C PRO A 148 18.09 9.49 -6.29
N ILE A 149 16.88 8.95 -6.13
CA ILE A 149 15.66 9.47 -6.76
C ILE A 149 15.25 10.81 -6.11
N ILE A 150 15.32 10.89 -4.78
CA ILE A 150 15.02 12.11 -4.03
C ILE A 150 16.03 13.22 -4.35
N GLU A 151 17.33 12.91 -4.40
CA GLU A 151 18.39 13.86 -4.76
C GLU A 151 18.24 14.37 -6.19
N LYS A 152 17.96 13.48 -7.14
CA LYS A 152 17.65 13.85 -8.54
C LYS A 152 16.47 14.81 -8.59
N ARG A 153 15.42 14.56 -7.80
CA ARG A 153 14.25 15.42 -7.72
C ARG A 153 14.56 16.79 -7.11
N LEU A 154 15.35 16.84 -6.04
CA LEU A 154 15.82 18.09 -5.44
C LEU A 154 16.59 18.96 -6.43
N LYS A 155 17.51 18.36 -7.21
CA LYS A 155 18.24 19.07 -8.27
C LYS A 155 17.30 19.59 -9.35
N ASN A 156 16.32 18.79 -9.77
CA ASN A 156 15.35 19.22 -10.77
C ASN A 156 14.48 20.37 -10.28
N MET A 157 14.18 20.45 -8.97
CA MET A 157 13.43 21.56 -8.37
C MET A 157 14.19 22.89 -8.37
N GLU A 158 15.50 22.90 -8.66
CA GLU A 158 16.27 24.14 -8.90
C GLU A 158 15.91 24.80 -10.23
N ASN A 159 15.33 24.04 -11.17
CA ASN A 159 14.82 24.56 -12.43
C ASN A 159 13.38 25.08 -12.26
N GLU A 160 13.14 26.33 -12.61
CA GLU A 160 11.82 26.98 -12.54
C GLU A 160 10.77 26.28 -13.42
N ASP A 161 11.18 25.65 -14.52
CA ASP A 161 10.28 24.95 -15.45
C ASP A 161 9.90 23.54 -14.96
N PHE A 162 10.50 23.05 -13.87
CA PHE A 162 10.28 21.69 -13.40
C PHE A 162 8.85 21.50 -12.86
N GLN A 163 8.09 20.65 -13.54
CA GLN A 163 6.75 20.27 -13.10
C GLN A 163 6.85 19.27 -11.95
N LYS A 164 6.56 19.76 -10.75
CA LYS A 164 6.51 18.96 -9.53
C LYS A 164 5.51 17.79 -9.65
N PRO A 165 5.95 16.53 -9.44
CA PRO A 165 5.04 15.39 -9.43
C PRO A 165 3.99 15.49 -8.31
N ILE A 166 2.80 14.93 -8.54
CA ILE A 166 1.74 14.85 -7.53
C ILE A 166 1.86 13.49 -6.83
N ASP A 167 2.79 13.39 -5.89
CA ASP A 167 3.04 12.18 -5.11
C ASP A 167 3.53 12.50 -3.69
N LEU A 168 3.58 11.48 -2.83
CA LEU A 168 4.00 11.61 -1.44
C LEU A 168 5.45 12.11 -1.30
N ILE A 169 6.37 11.75 -2.22
CA ILE A 169 7.75 12.23 -2.19
C ILE A 169 7.75 13.75 -2.29
N GLN A 170 7.01 14.31 -3.25
CA GLN A 170 6.95 15.75 -3.43
C GLN A 170 6.29 16.45 -2.24
N TRP A 171 5.20 15.89 -1.71
CA TRP A 171 4.53 16.47 -0.53
C TRP A 171 5.43 16.47 0.71
N ALA A 172 6.19 15.39 0.93
CA ALA A 172 7.14 15.28 2.02
C ALA A 172 8.33 16.25 1.86
N LEU A 173 8.81 16.44 0.63
CA LEU A 173 9.86 17.42 0.31
C LEU A 173 9.40 18.86 0.54
N ASP A 174 8.24 19.25 0.00
CA ASP A 174 7.69 20.59 0.15
C ASP A 174 7.47 20.95 1.63
N LEU A 175 7.02 19.98 2.43
CA LEU A 175 6.87 20.16 3.89
C LEU A 175 8.23 20.27 4.60
N SER A 176 9.22 19.48 4.19
CA SER A 176 10.56 19.50 4.78
C SER A 176 11.27 20.83 4.51
N ILE A 177 11.18 21.34 3.27
CA ILE A 177 11.78 22.62 2.87
C ILE A 177 11.21 23.78 3.70
N GLN A 178 9.90 23.75 4.00
CA GLN A 178 9.27 24.77 4.86
C GLN A 178 9.78 24.73 6.31
N ARG A 179 10.25 23.57 6.78
CA ARG A 179 10.74 23.38 8.16
C ARG A 179 12.24 23.63 8.30
N GLY A 180 12.99 23.62 7.21
CA GLY A 180 14.44 23.84 7.20
C GLY A 180 15.18 22.97 6.18
N PRO A 181 16.47 22.68 6.41
CA PRO A 181 17.26 21.81 5.53
C PRO A 181 16.61 20.42 5.38
N VAL A 182 16.57 19.91 4.14
CA VAL A 182 16.00 18.60 3.86
C VAL A 182 16.90 17.50 4.39
N ASN A 183 16.36 16.68 5.30
CA ASN A 183 17.01 15.46 5.75
C ASN A 183 16.57 14.28 4.88
N LEU A 184 17.48 13.77 4.03
CA LEU A 184 17.19 12.67 3.11
C LEU A 184 16.76 11.39 3.85
N GLN A 185 17.31 11.14 5.03
CA GLN A 185 16.95 9.97 5.84
C GLN A 185 15.48 10.03 6.28
N GLU A 186 15.04 11.20 6.76
CA GLU A 186 13.66 11.43 7.16
C GLU A 186 12.70 11.32 5.98
N GLN A 187 13.12 11.72 4.78
CA GLN A 187 12.32 11.54 3.57
C GLN A 187 12.08 10.07 3.26
N VAL A 188 13.13 9.23 3.32
CA VAL A 188 13.01 7.78 3.10
C VAL A 188 12.14 7.13 4.18
N GLU A 189 12.32 7.51 5.44
CA GLU A 189 11.50 7.02 6.55
C GLU A 189 10.02 7.41 6.39
N CYS A 190 9.73 8.61 5.89
CA CYS A 190 8.38 9.05 5.56
C CYS A 190 7.75 8.16 4.47
N GLN A 191 8.51 7.79 3.43
CA GLN A 191 8.05 6.87 2.40
C GLN A 191 7.73 5.48 2.96
N LEU A 192 8.64 4.92 3.78
CA LEU A 192 8.43 3.62 4.41
C LEU A 192 7.23 3.63 5.37
N MET A 193 7.04 4.72 6.13
CA MET A 193 5.89 4.87 7.02
C MET A 193 4.57 4.99 6.24
N GLY A 194 4.56 5.78 5.16
CA GLY A 194 3.42 5.91 4.26
C GLY A 194 3.03 4.57 3.64
N ALA A 195 4.02 3.83 3.12
CA ALA A 195 3.84 2.49 2.58
C ALA A 195 3.32 1.51 3.66
N LEU A 196 3.90 1.53 4.87
CA LEU A 196 3.47 0.68 5.97
C LEU A 196 1.99 0.91 6.32
N GLY A 197 1.58 2.18 6.47
CA GLY A 197 0.20 2.54 6.80
C GLY A 197 -0.78 2.11 5.72
N ALA A 198 -0.44 2.36 4.45
CA ALA A 198 -1.27 1.99 3.31
C ALA A 198 -1.38 0.47 3.14
N ILE A 199 -0.26 -0.24 3.11
CA ILE A 199 -0.22 -1.68 2.85
C ILE A 199 -0.92 -2.45 3.98
N HIS A 200 -0.63 -2.14 5.24
CA HIS A 200 -1.19 -2.90 6.36
C HIS A 200 -2.72 -2.78 6.44
N THR A 201 -3.23 -1.55 6.47
CA THR A 201 -4.67 -1.31 6.70
C THR A 201 -5.53 -1.84 5.54
N THR A 202 -5.10 -1.61 4.30
CA THR A 202 -5.81 -2.12 3.11
C THR A 202 -5.71 -3.63 2.98
N SER A 203 -4.56 -4.25 3.32
CA SER A 203 -4.43 -5.71 3.31
C SER A 203 -5.37 -6.36 4.32
N MET A 204 -5.50 -5.76 5.51
CA MET A 204 -6.44 -6.19 6.54
C MET A 204 -7.89 -6.03 6.08
N ALA A 205 -8.26 -4.86 5.55
CA ALA A 205 -9.61 -4.60 5.06
C ALA A 205 -10.00 -5.54 3.91
N PHE A 206 -9.09 -5.77 2.95
CA PHE A 206 -9.30 -6.69 1.85
C PHE A 206 -9.48 -8.12 2.34
N THR A 207 -8.61 -8.57 3.25
CA THR A 207 -8.68 -9.91 3.83
C THR A 207 -9.99 -10.11 4.61
N GLN A 208 -10.39 -9.14 5.42
CA GLN A 208 -11.66 -9.16 6.17
C GLN A 208 -12.88 -9.16 5.25
N ALA A 209 -12.84 -8.39 4.16
CA ALA A 209 -13.91 -8.39 3.17
C ALA A 209 -14.09 -9.76 2.53
N ILE A 210 -12.99 -10.43 2.14
CA ILE A 210 -13.08 -11.77 1.55
C ILE A 210 -13.59 -12.80 2.55
N TYR A 211 -13.04 -12.84 3.76
CA TYR A 211 -13.53 -13.78 4.78
C TYR A 211 -14.97 -13.48 5.21
N GLY A 212 -15.40 -12.22 5.16
CA GLY A 212 -16.79 -11.82 5.40
C GLY A 212 -17.77 -12.27 4.32
N MET A 213 -17.29 -12.66 3.13
CA MET A 213 -18.11 -13.24 2.07
C MET A 213 -18.34 -14.75 2.25
N GLU A 214 -17.61 -15.42 3.15
CA GLU A 214 -17.88 -16.82 3.46
C GLU A 214 -19.23 -16.93 4.19
N PRO A 215 -20.13 -17.83 3.76
CA PRO A 215 -21.39 -18.02 4.44
C PRO A 215 -21.14 -18.44 5.90
N PRO A 216 -21.94 -17.94 6.86
CA PRO A 216 -21.78 -18.30 8.26
C PRO A 216 -21.80 -19.82 8.44
N VAL A 217 -20.87 -20.33 9.25
CA VAL A 217 -20.67 -21.77 9.48
C VAL A 217 -21.94 -22.50 9.97
N TRP A 218 -22.91 -21.76 10.53
CA TRP A 218 -24.19 -22.30 11.00
C TRP A 218 -25.22 -22.54 9.87
N GLU A 219 -25.05 -22.00 8.67
CA GLU A 219 -25.92 -22.31 7.52
C GLU A 219 -25.65 -23.71 6.93
N PHE A 220 -24.47 -24.28 7.19
CA PHE A 220 -24.12 -25.63 6.74
C PHE A 220 -24.87 -26.75 7.46
N HIS A 221 -25.46 -26.47 8.62
CA HIS A 221 -26.21 -27.46 9.41
C HIS A 221 -27.72 -27.42 9.15
N ALA A 222 -28.19 -26.56 8.24
CA ALA A 222 -29.60 -26.36 7.91
C ALA A 222 -30.03 -27.01 6.58
N ARG A 223 -29.24 -27.94 6.01
CA ARG A 223 -29.58 -28.72 4.83
C ARG A 223 -29.59 -30.21 5.11
#